data_AF-A0A9E5NPU1-F1
#
_entry.id   AF-A0A9E5NPU1-F1
#
_cell.length_a   1.000
_cell.length_b   1.000
_cell.length_c   1.000
_cell.angle_alpha   90.00
_cell.angle_beta   90.00
_cell.angle_gamma   90.00
#
_symmetry.space_group_name_H-M   'P 1'
#
loop_
_entity.id
_entity.type
_entity.pdbx_description
1 polymer ?
#
loop_
_entity_poly.entity_id
_entity_poly.type
_entity_poly.pdbx_seq_one_letter_code
_entity_poly.pdbx_strand_id
1 'polypeptide(L)'
;MLLTPEPLIPTLDSAVLAAAQEPRLSLIWGERTPSQALLAMLTWLAAQGHQPRVFDGGNRFDGYFVARLARRLSPQPEVILKQLHLSRAFTCYQLAQLLEQAPAERSPLLILDL
;
A
#
# COMPACT_ATOMS: atom_id res chain seq x y z
N MET A 1 6.40 16.83 -27.34
CA MET A 1 7.10 16.10 -26.27
C MET A 1 6.20 14.96 -25.82
N LEU A 2 6.47 13.75 -26.32
CA LEU A 2 5.78 12.54 -25.88
C LEU A 2 6.32 12.19 -24.49
N LEU A 3 5.48 12.32 -23.47
CA LEU A 3 5.77 11.82 -22.12
C LEU A 3 5.95 10.31 -22.25
N THR A 4 7.16 9.82 -22.06
CA THR A 4 7.43 8.39 -21.91
C THR A 4 6.57 7.85 -20.76
N PRO A 5 5.91 6.68 -20.90
CA PRO A 5 5.19 6.09 -19.79
C PRO A 5 6.22 5.71 -18.72
N GLU A 6 6.30 6.52 -17.66
CA GLU A 6 6.93 6.15 -16.38
C GLU A 6 6.50 4.72 -16.02
N PRO A 7 7.44 3.82 -15.66
CA PRO A 7 7.13 2.42 -15.39
C PRO A 7 5.98 2.35 -14.36
N LEU A 8 4.93 1.61 -14.75
CA LEU A 8 3.63 1.57 -14.08
C LEU A 8 3.71 1.17 -12.60
N ILE A 9 4.81 0.51 -12.23
CA ILE A 9 5.15 0.03 -10.90
C ILE A 9 6.67 0.28 -10.81
N PRO A 10 7.21 1.03 -9.83
CA PRO A 10 8.65 0.94 -9.57
C PRO A 10 8.95 -0.53 -9.35
N THR A 11 9.86 -1.12 -10.13
CA THR A 11 10.07 -2.58 -10.27
C THR A 11 10.08 -3.30 -8.92
N LEU A 12 8.89 -3.65 -8.45
CA LEU A 12 8.72 -4.59 -7.36
C LEU A 12 9.00 -5.92 -7.99
N ASP A 13 10.02 -6.58 -7.48
CA ASP A 13 10.34 -7.92 -7.89
C ASP A 13 9.08 -8.79 -7.82
N SER A 14 8.83 -9.54 -8.88
CA SER A 14 7.78 -10.57 -8.95
C SER A 14 7.80 -11.50 -7.73
N ALA A 15 8.98 -11.78 -7.15
CA ALA A 15 9.12 -12.55 -5.93
C ALA A 15 8.54 -11.83 -4.70
N VAL A 16 8.70 -10.50 -4.61
CA VAL A 16 8.12 -9.68 -3.54
C VAL A 16 6.60 -9.66 -3.66
N LEU A 17 6.07 -9.53 -4.87
CA LEU A 17 4.63 -9.57 -5.17
C LEU A 17 4.02 -10.95 -4.89
N ALA A 18 4.69 -12.03 -5.30
CA ALA A 18 4.24 -13.39 -5.05
C ALA A 18 4.16 -13.66 -3.56
N ALA A 19 5.21 -13.34 -2.82
CA ALA A 19 5.21 -13.60 -1.40
C ALA A 19 4.30 -12.63 -0.62
N ALA A 20 3.90 -11.47 -1.19
CA ALA A 20 2.87 -10.60 -0.58
C ALA A 20 1.46 -11.23 -0.56
N GLN A 21 1.25 -12.34 -1.26
CA GLN A 21 -0.01 -13.09 -1.26
C GLN A 21 -0.07 -14.17 -0.16
N GLU A 22 1.07 -14.48 0.47
CA GLU A 22 1.15 -15.48 1.54
C GLU A 22 1.10 -14.82 2.92
N PRO A 23 0.59 -15.49 3.97
CA PRO A 23 0.58 -14.97 5.33
C PRO A 23 2.01 -14.86 5.89
N ARG A 24 2.62 -13.67 5.79
CA ARG A 24 3.96 -13.39 6.30
C ARG A 24 4.08 -11.98 6.87
N LEU A 25 4.99 -11.82 7.82
CA LEU A 25 5.47 -10.51 8.27
C LEU A 25 6.74 -10.15 7.51
N SER A 26 6.73 -9.03 6.80
CA SER A 26 7.89 -8.51 6.06
C SER A 26 8.29 -7.14 6.59
N LEU A 27 9.59 -6.89 6.74
CA LEU A 27 10.14 -5.59 7.09
C LEU A 27 10.98 -5.05 5.93
N ILE A 28 10.73 -3.81 5.55
CA ILE A 28 11.53 -3.09 4.55
C ILE A 28 12.15 -1.89 5.25
N TRP A 29 13.48 -1.78 5.20
CA TRP A 29 14.25 -0.76 5.91
C TRP A 29 15.37 -0.22 5.03
N GLY A 30 15.66 1.09 5.13
CA GLY A 30 16.77 1.73 4.44
C GLY A 30 16.67 3.27 4.48
N GLU A 31 17.73 3.95 4.04
CA GLU A 31 17.82 5.43 4.02
C GLU A 31 16.72 6.08 3.16
N ARG A 32 16.24 5.36 2.14
CA ARG A 32 15.10 5.76 1.30
C ARG A 32 14.13 4.60 1.21
N THR A 33 13.27 4.46 2.21
CA THR A 33 12.19 3.46 2.16
C THR A 33 11.34 3.71 0.91
N PRO A 34 11.15 2.70 0.02
CA PRO A 34 10.52 2.89 -1.28
C PRO A 34 8.99 2.99 -1.13
N SER A 35 8.51 4.08 -0.55
CA SER A 35 7.10 4.31 -0.22
C SER A 35 6.22 4.17 -1.48
N GLN A 36 6.68 4.64 -2.64
CA GLN A 36 5.94 4.46 -3.90
C GLN A 36 5.82 2.99 -4.33
N ALA A 37 6.84 2.16 -4.09
CA ALA A 37 6.76 0.73 -4.40
C ALA A 37 5.71 0.06 -3.50
N LEU A 38 5.77 0.33 -2.20
CA LEU A 38 4.77 -0.16 -1.25
C LEU A 38 3.34 0.27 -1.62
N LEU A 39 3.15 1.52 -1.99
CA LEU A 39 1.85 2.04 -2.46
C LEU A 39 1.42 1.42 -3.80
N ALA A 40 2.36 1.08 -4.68
CA ALA A 40 2.07 0.39 -5.92
C ALA A 40 1.61 -1.05 -5.67
N MET A 41 2.29 -1.78 -4.77
CA MET A 41 1.88 -3.12 -4.32
C MET A 41 0.49 -3.09 -3.71
N LEU A 42 0.23 -2.13 -2.81
CA LEU A 42 -1.06 -1.92 -2.18
C LEU A 42 -2.17 -1.73 -3.22
N THR A 43 -1.95 -0.83 -4.18
CA THR A 43 -2.93 -0.53 -5.22
C THR A 43 -3.18 -1.74 -6.12
N TRP A 44 -2.13 -2.51 -6.41
CA TRP A 44 -2.24 -3.75 -7.17
C TRP A 44 -3.04 -4.82 -6.41
N LEU A 45 -2.78 -5.03 -5.12
CA LEU A 45 -3.56 -5.96 -4.28
C LEU A 45 -5.05 -5.57 -4.24
N ALA A 46 -5.34 -4.28 -4.10
CA ALA A 46 -6.72 -3.78 -4.16
C ALA A 46 -7.37 -4.02 -5.52
N ALA A 47 -6.61 -3.90 -6.62
CA ALA A 47 -7.09 -4.22 -7.97
C ALA A 47 -7.40 -5.70 -8.16
N GLN A 48 -6.75 -6.60 -7.40
CA GLN A 48 -7.07 -8.03 -7.35
C GLN A 48 -8.25 -8.37 -6.41
N GLY A 49 -8.90 -7.37 -5.81
CA GLY A 49 -10.06 -7.55 -4.93
C GLY A 49 -9.71 -7.79 -3.46
N HIS A 50 -8.44 -7.67 -3.07
CA HIS A 50 -8.07 -7.65 -1.64
C HIS A 50 -8.47 -6.31 -1.00
N GLN A 51 -8.60 -6.30 0.33
CA GLN A 51 -8.93 -5.11 1.13
C GLN A 51 -7.76 -4.67 2.00
N PRO A 52 -6.68 -4.13 1.42
CA PRO A 52 -5.49 -3.84 2.19
C PRO A 52 -5.74 -2.67 3.16
N ARG A 53 -5.25 -2.85 4.38
CA ARG A 53 -5.22 -1.83 5.44
C ARG A 53 -3.87 -1.12 5.43
N VAL A 54 -3.87 0.18 5.68
CA VAL A 54 -2.67 1.02 5.78
C VAL A 54 -2.68 1.76 7.09
N PHE A 55 -1.66 1.53 7.92
CA PHE A 55 -1.36 2.37 9.07
C PHE A 55 -0.20 3.28 8.73
N ASP A 56 -0.46 4.58 8.65
CA ASP A 56 0.50 5.60 8.22
C ASP A 56 0.96 6.43 9.43
N GLY A 57 2.14 6.09 9.97
CA GLY A 57 2.76 6.77 11.11
C GLY A 57 3.61 7.97 10.71
N GLY A 58 4.28 7.89 9.55
CA GLY A 58 5.15 8.96 9.04
C GLY A 58 4.50 9.93 8.05
N ASN A 59 3.19 9.85 7.84
CA ASN A 59 2.45 10.63 6.84
C ASN A 59 3.03 10.46 5.42
N ARG A 60 3.32 9.21 5.04
CA ARG A 60 3.93 8.83 3.75
C ARG A 60 2.91 8.36 2.71
N PHE A 61 1.65 8.20 3.07
CA PHE A 61 0.64 7.78 2.11
C PHE A 61 0.37 8.88 1.06
N ASP A 62 0.73 8.61 -0.20
CA ASP A 62 0.45 9.48 -1.34
C ASP A 62 -0.83 9.04 -2.07
N GLY A 63 -1.95 9.65 -1.68
CA GLY A 63 -3.25 9.38 -2.30
C GLY A 63 -3.34 9.78 -3.78
N TYR A 64 -2.56 10.76 -4.23
CA TYR A 64 -2.54 11.16 -5.65
C TYR A 64 -1.83 10.12 -6.51
N PHE A 65 -0.72 9.58 -6.01
CA PHE A 65 -0.03 8.45 -6.65
C PHE A 65 -0.96 7.24 -6.77
N VAL A 66 -1.58 6.83 -5.65
CA VAL A 66 -2.51 5.70 -5.61
C VAL A 66 -3.71 5.91 -6.56
N ALA A 67 -4.36 7.08 -6.54
CA ALA A 67 -5.48 7.37 -7.44
C ALA A 67 -5.08 7.38 -8.92
N ARG A 68 -3.86 7.86 -9.24
CA ARG A 68 -3.33 7.84 -10.60
C ARG A 68 -3.05 6.41 -11.07
N LEU A 69 -2.51 5.57 -10.19
CA LEU A 69 -2.24 4.17 -10.49
C LEU A 69 -3.55 3.37 -10.64
N ALA A 70 -4.54 3.57 -9.76
CA ALA A 70 -5.87 2.96 -9.87
C ALA A 70 -6.53 3.26 -11.23
N ARG A 71 -6.47 4.51 -11.71
CA ARG A 71 -6.98 4.89 -13.04
C ARG A 71 -6.28 4.19 -14.21
N ARG A 72 -5.04 3.76 -14.02
CA ARG A 72 -4.29 3.02 -15.04
C ARG A 72 -4.60 1.52 -15.00
N LEU A 73 -4.95 0.98 -13.83
CA LEU A 73 -5.22 -0.44 -13.63
C LEU A 73 -6.66 -0.84 -13.96
N SER A 74 -7.62 0.09 -13.88
CA SER A 74 -9.04 -0.20 -14.12
C SER A 74 -9.78 1.01 -14.70
N PRO A 75 -10.77 0.80 -15.58
CA PRO A 75 -11.70 1.84 -16.00
C PRO A 75 -12.64 2.32 -14.88
N GLN A 76 -12.72 1.58 -13.77
CA GLN A 76 -13.51 1.89 -12.57
C GLN A 76 -12.58 2.05 -11.35
N PRO A 77 -11.74 3.09 -11.30
CA PRO A 77 -10.73 3.28 -10.24
C PRO A 77 -11.36 3.36 -8.84
N GLU A 78 -12.58 3.86 -8.72
CA GLU A 78 -13.32 3.95 -7.45
C GLU A 78 -13.56 2.59 -6.80
N VAL A 79 -13.67 1.51 -7.58
CA VAL A 79 -13.81 0.15 -7.05
C VAL A 79 -12.54 -0.27 -6.32
N ILE A 80 -11.37 0.05 -6.89
CA ILE A 80 -10.05 -0.20 -6.28
C ILE A 80 -9.88 0.65 -5.02
N LEU A 81 -10.14 1.96 -5.14
CA LEU A 81 -9.93 2.91 -4.05
C LEU A 81 -10.82 2.61 -2.84
N LYS A 82 -12.05 2.10 -3.04
CA LYS A 82 -12.96 1.69 -1.97
C LYS A 82 -12.47 0.47 -1.18
N GLN A 83 -11.53 -0.32 -1.69
CA GLN A 83 -10.95 -1.44 -0.93
C GLN A 83 -9.89 -0.99 0.08
N LEU A 84 -9.33 0.22 -0.09
CA LEU A 84 -8.23 0.72 0.71
C LEU A 84 -8.73 1.33 2.02
N HIS A 85 -8.22 0.81 3.14
CA HIS A 85 -8.53 1.33 4.47
C HIS A 85 -7.31 2.02 5.05
N LEU A 86 -7.31 3.35 5.07
CA LEU A 86 -6.20 4.16 5.62
C LEU A 86 -6.53 4.63 7.03
N SER A 87 -5.58 4.44 7.95
CA SER A 87 -5.59 5.07 9.28
C SER A 87 -4.25 5.76 9.51
N ARG A 88 -4.30 7.01 9.99
CA ARG A 88 -3.09 7.77 10.33
C ARG A 88 -2.88 7.75 11.83
N ALA A 89 -1.64 7.50 12.23
CA ALA A 89 -1.19 7.65 13.60
C ALA A 89 -0.20 8.83 13.67
N PHE A 90 -0.38 9.72 14.63
CA PHE A 90 0.50 10.86 14.86
C PHE A 90 1.43 10.63 16.06
N THR A 91 1.27 9.50 16.75
CA THR A 91 2.08 9.08 17.89
C THR A 91 2.30 7.57 17.86
N CYS A 92 3.39 7.11 18.47
CA CYS A 92 3.63 5.68 18.66
C CYS A 92 2.52 4.99 19.46
N TYR A 93 1.89 5.70 20.41
CA TYR A 93 0.73 5.18 21.17
C TYR A 93 -0.48 4.94 20.27
N GLN A 94 -0.82 5.88 19.38
CA GLN A 94 -1.92 5.69 18.43
C GLN A 94 -1.62 4.54 17.45
N LEU A 95 -0.37 4.40 17.01
CA LEU A 95 0.02 3.30 16.13
C LEU A 95 -0.09 1.94 16.85
N ALA A 96 0.35 1.86 18.11
CA ALA A 96 0.16 0.67 18.94
C ALA A 96 -1.34 0.34 19.13
N GLN A 97 -2.18 1.33 19.39
CA GLN A 97 -3.63 1.15 19.48
C GLN A 97 -4.25 0.62 18.18
N LEU A 98 -3.84 1.15 17.02
CA LEU A 98 -4.30 0.64 15.72
C LEU A 98 -3.90 -0.82 15.51
N LEU A 99 -2.70 -1.22 15.94
CA LEU A 99 -2.22 -2.61 15.86
C LEU A 99 -3.00 -3.54 16.78
N GLU A 100 -3.26 -3.13 18.02
CA GLU A 100 -4.04 -3.91 18.99
C GLU A 100 -5.50 -4.08 18.54
N GLN A 101 -6.06 -3.08 17.87
CA GLN A 101 -7.44 -3.07 17.38
C GLN A 101 -7.58 -3.62 15.95
N ALA A 102 -6.47 -3.99 15.30
CA ALA A 102 -6.50 -4.50 13.93
C ALA A 102 -7.33 -5.81 13.88
N PRO A 103 -8.34 -5.90 13.01
CA PRO A 103 -9.13 -7.12 12.89
C PRO A 103 -8.25 -8.31 12.49
N ALA A 104 -8.48 -9.47 13.10
CA ALA A 104 -7.74 -10.71 12.83
C ALA A 104 -8.08 -11.37 11.47
N GLU A 105 -8.54 -10.58 10.50
CA GLU A 105 -8.91 -11.05 9.17
C GLU A 105 -7.65 -11.20 8.30
N ARG A 106 -7.72 -12.07 7.29
CA ARG A 106 -6.61 -12.32 6.34
C ARG A 106 -6.43 -11.20 5.31
N SER A 107 -6.68 -9.95 5.67
CA SER A 107 -6.44 -8.83 4.76
C SER A 107 -4.99 -8.34 4.88
N PRO A 108 -4.35 -7.93 3.77
CA PRO A 108 -2.99 -7.40 3.82
C PRO A 108 -2.94 -6.14 4.70
N LEU A 109 -2.00 -6.08 5.65
CA LEU A 109 -1.74 -4.90 6.45
C LEU A 109 -0.36 -4.33 6.08
N LEU A 110 -0.34 -3.05 5.71
CA LEU A 110 0.87 -2.29 5.45
C LEU A 110 1.02 -1.21 6.52
N ILE A 111 2.21 -1.11 7.09
CA ILE A 111 2.56 -0.02 8.03
C ILE A 111 3.62 0.84 7.35
N LEU A 112 3.39 2.16 7.31
CA LEU A 112 4.29 3.14 6.71
C LEU A 112 4.95 3.95 7.83
N ASP A 113 6.28 3.90 7.87
CA ASP A 113 7.14 4.59 8.85
C ASP A 113 6.72 4.32 10.31
N LEU A 114 7.28 3.22 10.85
CA LEU A 114 7.25 2.84 12.26
C LEU A 114 8.23 3.67 13.10
#